data_AF-A0A2S2QWR3-F1
#
_entry.id   AF-A0A2S2QWR3-F1
#
_cell.length_a   1.000
_cell.length_b   1.000
_cell.length_c   1.000
_cell.angle_alpha   90.00
_cell.angle_beta   90.00
_cell.angle_gamma   90.00
#
_symmetry.space_group_name_H-M   'P 1'
#
loop_
_entity.id
_entity.type
_entity.pdbx_description
1 polymer ?
#
loop_
_entity_poly.entity_id
_entity_poly.type
_entity_poly.pdbx_seq_one_letter_code
_entity_poly.pdbx_strand_id
1 'polypeptide(L)'
;LPNDVLWRHKEAFSDGVTTAKKSLFNIIQDWIDPKYTDDDLKLAAVKYQHCPPNSKESLYYRDEFEKHYKGLSSKFMPYFWMPQWTQVKDPSARFIQHYAAK
;
A
#
# COMPACT_ATOMS: atom_id res chain seq x y z
N LEU A 1 6.68 -30.10 7.63
CA LEU A 1 6.26 -29.46 6.35
C LEU A 1 7.07 -30.10 5.22
N PRO A 2 6.54 -30.22 4.00
CA PRO A 2 7.33 -30.57 2.83
C PRO A 2 8.58 -29.67 2.71
N ASN A 3 9.72 -30.20 2.26
CA ASN A 3 10.99 -29.47 2.23
C ASN A 3 10.91 -28.20 1.37
N ASP A 4 10.17 -28.27 0.27
CA ASP A 4 9.84 -27.15 -0.63
C ASP A 4 9.02 -26.06 0.07
N VAL A 5 8.13 -26.42 1.00
CA VAL A 5 7.36 -25.45 1.80
C VAL A 5 8.22 -24.82 2.89
N LEU A 6 9.09 -25.62 3.52
CA LEU A 6 9.98 -25.16 4.59
C LEU A 6 10.97 -24.09 4.10
N TRP A 7 11.47 -24.25 2.87
CA TRP A 7 12.47 -23.36 2.26
C TRP A 7 11.88 -22.42 1.20
N ARG A 8 10.55 -22.32 1.11
CA ARG A 8 9.88 -21.45 0.14
C ARG A 8 10.23 -19.99 0.42
N HIS A 9 10.63 -19.27 -0.62
CA HIS A 9 10.89 -17.84 -0.52
C HIS A 9 9.63 -17.08 -0.10
N LYS A 10 9.80 -16.03 0.71
CA LYS A 10 8.69 -15.15 1.06
C LYS A 10 8.22 -14.42 -0.20
N GLU A 11 6.93 -14.50 -0.48
CA GLU A 11 6.28 -13.74 -1.55
C GLU A 11 5.36 -12.68 -0.92
N ALA A 12 5.34 -11.46 -1.47
CA ALA A 12 4.40 -10.44 -1.03
C ALA A 12 2.97 -10.87 -1.36
N PHE A 13 2.03 -10.62 -0.45
CA PHE A 13 0.66 -11.12 -0.60
C PHE A 13 -0.02 -10.54 -1.85
N SER A 14 0.23 -9.27 -2.18
CA SER A 14 -0.26 -8.63 -3.41
C SER A 14 0.22 -9.30 -4.71
N ASP A 15 1.30 -10.07 -4.64
CA ASP A 15 1.94 -10.68 -5.80
C ASP A 15 1.55 -12.15 -5.93
N GLY A 16 1.40 -12.85 -4.80
CA GLY A 16 1.11 -14.29 -4.76
C GLY A 16 -0.36 -14.71 -4.80
N VAL A 17 -1.32 -13.77 -4.77
CA VAL A 17 -2.77 -14.11 -4.73
C VAL A 17 -3.49 -14.07 -6.07
N THR A 18 -2.86 -13.51 -7.11
CA THR A 18 -3.46 -13.41 -8.45
C THR A 18 -2.60 -14.12 -9.48
N THR A 19 -3.05 -14.10 -10.73
CA THR A 19 -2.31 -14.74 -11.83
C THR A 19 -0.92 -14.12 -12.00
N ALA A 20 0.05 -14.93 -12.42
CA ALA A 20 1.41 -14.49 -12.74
C ALA A 20 1.48 -13.37 -13.80
N LYS A 21 0.41 -13.18 -14.60
CA LYS A 21 0.33 -12.13 -15.62
C LYS A 21 -0.02 -10.76 -15.06
N LYS A 22 -0.79 -10.70 -13.96
CA LYS A 22 -1.26 -9.45 -13.37
C LYS A 22 -1.43 -9.60 -11.86
N SER A 23 -0.54 -8.96 -11.12
CA SER A 23 -0.57 -8.93 -9.66
C SER A 23 -1.79 -8.16 -9.13
N LEU A 24 -2.23 -8.44 -7.89
CA LEU A 24 -3.28 -7.66 -7.22
C LEU A 24 -2.88 -6.19 -7.12
N PHE A 25 -1.59 -5.94 -6.87
CA PHE A 25 -1.03 -4.59 -6.87
C PHE A 25 -1.35 -3.84 -8.19
N ASN A 26 -1.09 -4.46 -9.35
CA ASN A 26 -1.40 -3.84 -10.64
C ASN A 26 -2.91 -3.64 -10.85
N ILE A 27 -3.73 -4.59 -10.42
CA ILE A 27 -5.20 -4.46 -10.51
C ILE A 27 -5.69 -3.24 -9.73
N ILE A 28 -5.16 -3.03 -8.52
CA ILE A 28 -5.52 -1.90 -7.67
C ILE A 28 -5.07 -0.59 -8.31
N GLN A 29 -3.81 -0.50 -8.77
CA GLN A 29 -3.32 0.72 -9.44
C GLN A 29 -4.18 1.08 -10.66
N ASP A 30 -4.44 0.13 -11.56
CA ASP A 30 -5.25 0.35 -12.76
C ASP A 30 -6.66 0.86 -12.46
N TRP A 31 -7.22 0.50 -11.30
CA TRP A 31 -8.55 0.92 -10.88
C TRP A 31 -8.56 2.29 -10.18
N ILE A 32 -7.47 2.64 -9.49
CA ILE A 32 -7.35 3.88 -8.70
C ILE A 32 -6.81 5.04 -9.54
N ASP A 33 -5.83 4.78 -10.40
CA ASP A 33 -5.18 5.81 -11.23
C ASP A 33 -6.15 6.71 -12.02
N PRO A 34 -7.24 6.21 -12.63
CA PRO A 34 -8.19 7.08 -13.33
C PRO A 34 -9.11 7.88 -12.39
N LYS A 35 -9.15 7.57 -11.09
CA LYS A 35 -10.04 8.22 -10.12
C LYS A 35 -9.42 9.40 -9.40
N TYR A 36 -8.09 9.44 -9.35
CA TYR A 36 -7.35 10.44 -8.61
C TYR A 36 -6.26 11.05 -9.49
N THR A 37 -6.24 12.38 -9.52
CA THR A 37 -5.18 13.13 -10.16
C THR A 37 -4.00 13.35 -9.21
N ASP A 38 -2.86 13.77 -9.74
CA ASP A 38 -1.71 14.11 -8.91
C ASP A 38 -1.98 15.38 -8.08
N ASP A 39 -2.88 16.25 -8.56
CA ASP A 39 -3.31 17.44 -7.81
C ASP A 39 -4.23 17.06 -6.64
N ASP A 40 -5.10 16.06 -6.80
CA ASP A 40 -5.87 15.50 -5.67
C ASP A 40 -4.94 14.98 -4.56
N LEU A 41 -3.84 14.33 -4.94
CA LEU A 41 -2.84 13.84 -3.99
C LEU A 41 -2.10 14.99 -3.28
N LYS A 42 -1.78 16.08 -3.99
CA LYS A 42 -1.20 17.29 -3.35
C LYS A 42 -2.18 17.94 -2.36
N LEU A 43 -3.45 18.03 -2.73
CA LEU A 43 -4.50 18.58 -1.88
C LEU A 43 -4.78 17.67 -0.66
N ALA A 44 -4.53 16.37 -0.76
CA ALA A 44 -4.68 15.43 0.34
C ALA A 44 -3.82 15.79 1.56
N ALA A 45 -2.62 16.33 1.35
CA ALA A 45 -1.75 16.76 2.45
C ALA A 45 -2.34 17.94 3.26
N VAL A 46 -3.14 18.78 2.60
CA VAL A 46 -3.86 19.90 3.24
C VAL A 46 -5.14 19.40 3.90
N LYS A 47 -5.87 18.51 3.22
CA LYS A 47 -7.13 17.92 3.69
C LYS A 47 -6.95 17.04 4.92
N TYR A 48 -5.87 16.26 4.95
CA TYR A 48 -5.58 15.24 5.97
C TYR A 48 -4.26 15.54 6.67
N GLN A 49 -4.31 16.35 7.73
CA GLN A 49 -3.10 16.72 8.49
C GLN A 49 -2.46 15.53 9.22
N HIS A 50 -3.28 14.61 9.75
CA HIS A 50 -2.80 13.40 10.43
C HIS A 50 -2.56 12.27 9.43
N CYS A 51 -1.34 11.73 9.39
CA CYS A 51 -0.92 10.68 8.46
C CYS A 51 -1.38 10.96 7.02
N PRO A 52 -0.87 12.03 6.38
CA PRO A 52 -1.29 12.42 5.04
C PRO A 52 -0.99 11.29 4.04
N PRO A 53 -1.95 10.93 3.17
CA PRO A 53 -1.72 10.00 2.07
C PRO A 53 -0.55 10.43 1.18
N ASN A 54 0.29 9.48 0.77
CA ASN A 54 1.48 9.74 -0.06
C ASN A 54 1.40 9.09 -1.47
N SER A 55 0.34 8.33 -1.73
CA SER A 55 0.02 7.69 -3.01
C SER A 55 -1.47 7.78 -3.30
N LYS A 56 -1.88 7.70 -4.57
CA LYS A 56 -3.30 7.67 -4.97
C LYS A 56 -4.06 6.52 -4.30
N GLU A 57 -3.41 5.37 -4.16
CA GLU A 57 -3.97 4.22 -3.45
C GLU A 57 -4.24 4.53 -1.97
N SER A 58 -3.27 5.11 -1.26
CA SER A 58 -3.46 5.51 0.15
C SER A 58 -4.53 6.60 0.30
N LEU A 59 -4.68 7.49 -0.69
CA LEU A 59 -5.71 8.51 -0.71
C LEU A 59 -7.10 7.88 -0.87
N TYR A 60 -7.25 6.92 -1.77
CA TYR A 60 -8.50 6.16 -1.93
C TYR A 60 -8.92 5.48 -0.61
N TYR A 61 -7.99 4.77 0.04
CA TYR A 61 -8.30 4.13 1.33
C TYR A 61 -8.65 5.15 2.41
N ARG A 62 -7.95 6.29 2.43
CA ARG A 62 -8.24 7.36 3.39
C ARG A 62 -9.62 7.96 3.16
N ASP A 63 -9.98 8.28 1.93
CA ASP A 63 -11.31 8.79 1.59
C ASP A 63 -12.41 7.78 1.95
N GLU A 64 -12.20 6.50 1.66
CA GLU A 64 -13.17 5.46 2.01
C GLU A 64 -13.31 5.32 3.53
N PHE A 65 -12.20 5.34 4.27
CA PHE A 65 -12.25 5.32 5.73
C PHE A 65 -13.01 6.52 6.30
N GLU A 66 -12.75 7.74 5.81
CA GLU A 66 -13.38 8.97 6.29
C GLU A 66 -14.87 9.07 5.95
N LYS A 67 -15.35 8.37 4.91
CA LYS A 67 -16.79 8.23 4.62
C LYS A 67 -17.52 7.48 5.73
N HIS A 68 -16.90 6.44 6.29
CA HIS A 68 -17.52 5.58 7.31
C HIS A 68 -17.16 5.97 8.75
N TYR A 69 -15.97 6.54 8.96
CA TYR A 69 -15.37 6.82 10.29
C TYR A 69 -14.81 8.24 10.38
N LYS A 70 -15.63 9.21 9.97
CA LYS A 70 -15.26 10.62 9.84
C LYS A 70 -14.51 11.18 11.06
N GLY A 71 -13.30 11.67 10.84
CA GLY A 71 -12.45 12.34 11.83
C GLY A 71 -11.80 11.41 12.86
N LEU A 72 -11.96 10.09 12.74
CA LEU A 72 -11.43 9.13 13.72
C LEU A 72 -10.05 8.57 13.35
N SER A 73 -9.45 9.01 12.24
CA SER A 73 -8.17 8.49 11.76
C SER A 73 -7.07 8.56 12.82
N SER A 74 -6.98 9.68 13.56
CA SER A 74 -5.96 9.90 14.59
C SER A 74 -6.14 9.02 15.82
N LYS A 75 -7.36 8.53 16.05
CA LYS A 75 -7.68 7.63 17.15
C LYS A 75 -7.35 6.18 16.82
N PHE A 76 -7.58 5.75 15.58
CA PHE A 76 -7.37 4.36 15.16
C PHE A 76 -5.98 4.09 14.59
N MET A 77 -5.38 5.07 13.91
CA MET A 77 -4.14 4.89 13.17
C MET A 77 -3.10 5.89 13.67
N PRO A 78 -2.21 5.52 14.61
CA PRO A 78 -1.23 6.46 15.16
C PRO A 78 -0.17 6.89 14.14
N TYR A 79 0.28 5.97 13.27
CA TYR A 79 1.27 6.22 12.22
C TYR A 79 1.16 5.16 11.11
N PHE A 80 1.77 5.42 9.95
CA PHE A 80 1.98 4.39 8.92
C PHE A 80 3.22 3.57 9.24
N TRP A 81 3.07 2.24 9.28
CA TRP A 81 4.24 1.37 9.35
C TRP A 81 5.05 1.50 8.06
N MET A 82 6.35 1.79 8.21
CA MET A 82 7.30 1.93 7.12
C MET A 82 8.57 1.13 7.43
N PRO A 83 9.22 0.52 6.42
CA PRO A 83 10.48 -0.17 6.62
C PRO A 83 11.58 0.81 7.07
N GLN A 84 12.34 0.45 8.11
CA GLN A 84 13.33 1.36 8.72
C GLN A 84 14.72 1.34 8.05
N TRP A 85 15.05 0.25 7.35
CA TRP A 85 16.40 0.03 6.79
C TRP A 85 16.43 0.07 5.26
N THR A 86 15.42 0.70 4.65
CA THR A 86 15.32 0.83 3.20
C THR A 86 14.90 2.26 2.85
N GLN A 87 15.18 2.69 1.62
CA GLN A 87 14.71 3.99 1.10
C GLN A 87 13.30 3.90 0.50
N VAL A 88 12.60 2.79 0.73
CA VAL A 88 11.29 2.49 0.15
C VAL A 88 10.22 3.27 0.91
N LYS A 89 9.41 4.04 0.17
CA LYS A 89 8.30 4.83 0.71
C LYS A 89 6.94 4.14 0.60
N ASP A 90 6.95 2.89 0.17
CA ASP A 90 5.79 2.01 0.10
C ASP A 90 5.84 1.00 1.27
N PRO A 91 4.72 0.77 1.99
CA PRO A 91 4.69 -0.14 3.13
C PRO A 91 4.66 -1.62 2.70
N SER A 92 4.53 -1.94 1.41
CA SER A 92 4.58 -3.32 0.96
C SER A 92 6.02 -3.81 0.82
N ALA A 93 6.23 -5.10 1.07
CA ALA A 93 7.53 -5.74 0.87
C ALA A 93 7.95 -5.82 -0.62
N ARG A 94 7.06 -5.49 -1.56
CA ARG A 94 7.26 -5.62 -3.01
C ARG A 94 8.47 -4.84 -3.51
N PHE A 95 8.66 -3.63 -3.00
CA PHE A 95 9.74 -2.74 -3.45
C PHE A 95 11.05 -2.92 -2.67
N ILE A 96 11.07 -3.84 -1.69
CA ILE A 96 12.26 -4.11 -0.88
C ILE A 96 13.09 -5.19 -1.59
N GLN A 97 14.26 -4.79 -2.12
CA GLN A 97 15.12 -5.66 -2.93
C GLN A 97 15.53 -6.98 -2.24
N HIS A 98 15.67 -6.98 -0.91
CA HIS A 98 16.04 -8.18 -0.15
C HIS A 98 14.97 -9.29 -0.17
N TYR A 99 13.73 -8.97 -0.57
CA TYR A 99 12.64 -9.94 -0.71
C TYR A 99 12.43 -10.39 -2.17
N ALA A 100 13.27 -9.97 -3.11
CA ALA A 100 13.21 -10.51 -4.46
C ALA A 100 13.72 -11.96 -4.46
N ALA A 101 12.88 -12.90 -4.90
CA ALA A 101 13.33 -14.26 -5.17
C ALA A 101 14.38 -14.23 -6.29
N LYS A 102 15.48 -14.96 -6.10
CA LYS A 102 16.51 -15.15 -7.13
C LYS A 102 16.08 -16.18 -8.16
#